data_AF-A0ABD1SUR9-F1
#
_entry.id   AF-A0ABD1SUR9-F1
#
_cell.length_a   1.000
_cell.length_b   1.000
_cell.length_c   1.000
_cell.angle_alpha   90.00
_cell.angle_beta   90.00
_cell.angle_gamma   90.00
#
_symmetry.space_group_name_H-M   'P 1'
#
loop_
_entity.id
_entity.type
_entity.pdbx_description
1 polymer ?
#
loop_
_entity_poly.entity_id
_entity_poly.type
_entity_poly.pdbx_seq_one_letter_code
_entity_poly.pdbx_strand_id
1 'polypeptide(L)'
;MDGASSQLLELYDVKWPLKLIWTIDIHRENSSDIQVIKFLDILPSSEIFTLAKKLDALLGNYTVTYMSRCLCKRVEGNKTLPITWPVNTSARNAPSGNHPMHKLASQLAAVSIWDEPGVSTRSNGVRRIVQQKSWKKRL
;
A
#
# COMPACT_ATOMS: atom_id res chain seq x y z
N MET A 1 -14.05 -7.46 9.26
CA MET A 1 -13.33 -6.24 8.85
C MET A 1 -14.43 -5.31 8.42
N ASP A 2 -14.70 -4.25 9.19
CA ASP A 2 -16.01 -3.58 9.13
C ASP A 2 -15.86 -2.06 8.83
N GLY A 3 -14.68 -1.63 8.40
CA GLY A 3 -14.33 -0.23 8.08
C GLY A 3 -13.90 -0.04 6.62
N ALA A 4 -13.32 1.12 6.28
CA ALA A 4 -12.86 1.44 4.93
C ALA A 4 -11.88 0.42 4.32
N SER A 5 -11.09 -0.25 5.16
CA SER A 5 -10.22 -1.36 4.76
C SER A 5 -11.00 -2.52 4.16
N SER A 6 -12.26 -2.76 4.55
CA SER A 6 -13.09 -3.81 3.95
C SER A 6 -13.39 -3.59 2.47
N GLN A 7 -13.33 -2.33 2.00
CA GLN A 7 -13.63 -1.95 0.62
C GLN A 7 -12.38 -1.87 -0.26
N LEU A 8 -11.22 -1.58 0.35
CA LEU A 8 -9.99 -1.25 -0.38
C LEU A 8 -8.84 -2.24 -0.17
N LEU A 9 -8.87 -3.02 0.91
CA LEU A 9 -7.81 -3.97 1.21
C LEU A 9 -8.10 -5.30 0.52
N GLU A 10 -7.16 -5.74 -0.30
CA GLU A 10 -7.23 -7.01 -1.00
C GLU A 10 -6.19 -7.97 -0.40
N LEU A 11 -6.61 -9.23 -0.20
CA LEU A 11 -5.81 -10.28 0.43
C LEU A 11 -5.62 -11.43 -0.56
N TYR A 12 -4.37 -11.84 -0.76
CA TYR A 12 -4.04 -12.95 -1.65
C TYR A 12 -3.22 -14.00 -0.92
N ASP A 13 -3.61 -15.27 -1.03
CA ASP A 13 -2.89 -16.38 -0.42
C ASP A 13 -1.59 -16.65 -1.18
N VAL A 14 -0.45 -16.51 -0.49
CA VAL A 14 0.87 -16.75 -1.08
C VAL A 14 1.36 -18.15 -0.72
N LYS A 15 1.60 -18.36 0.59
CA LYS A 15 1.98 -19.65 1.16
C LYS A 15 1.48 -19.66 2.58
N TRP A 16 0.72 -20.67 2.97
CA TRP A 16 0.20 -20.76 4.33
C TRP A 16 1.34 -20.66 5.37
N PRO A 17 1.21 -19.79 6.41
CA PRO A 17 0.05 -18.98 6.79
C PRO A 17 0.04 -17.53 6.25
N LEU A 18 0.95 -17.18 5.34
CA LEU A 18 1.19 -15.83 4.82
C LEU A 18 0.20 -15.42 3.73
N LYS A 19 -0.26 -14.17 3.83
CA LYS A 19 -1.05 -13.49 2.79
C LYS A 19 -0.35 -12.23 2.33
N LEU A 20 -0.40 -11.98 1.02
CA LEU A 20 -0.05 -10.71 0.43
C LEU A 20 -1.21 -9.73 0.62
N ILE A 21 -0.86 -8.53 1.05
CA ILE A 21 -1.81 -7.47 1.35
C ILE A 21 -1.50 -6.30 0.45
N TRP A 22 -2.49 -5.88 -0.32
CA TRP A 22 -2.35 -4.77 -1.24
C TRP A 22 -3.63 -3.95 -1.31
N THR A 23 -3.52 -2.76 -1.87
CA THR A 23 -4.65 -1.84 -2.05
C THR A 23 -4.50 -1.04 -3.33
N ILE A 24 -5.58 -0.39 -3.77
CA ILE A 24 -5.54 0.62 -4.82
C ILE A 24 -5.36 1.99 -4.19
N ASP A 25 -4.44 2.76 -4.77
CA ASP A 25 -4.13 4.13 -4.36
C ASP A 25 -4.14 5.05 -5.59
N ILE A 26 -4.16 6.36 -5.39
CA ILE A 26 -4.07 7.34 -6.46
C ILE A 26 -2.72 8.04 -6.39
N HIS A 27 -1.88 7.78 -7.38
CA HIS A 27 -0.62 8.49 -7.56
C HIS A 27 -0.82 9.69 -8.48
N ARG A 28 -0.40 10.87 -8.03
CA ARG A 28 -0.37 12.07 -8.89
C ARG A 28 0.98 12.14 -9.60
N GLU A 29 0.97 12.02 -10.91
CA GLU A 29 2.13 12.23 -11.78
C GLU A 29 1.81 13.40 -12.72
N ASN A 30 2.62 14.47 -12.68
CA ASN A 30 2.37 15.72 -13.40
C ASN A 30 0.96 16.29 -13.11
N SER A 31 0.13 16.37 -14.14
CA SER A 31 -1.24 16.86 -14.13
C SER A 31 -2.26 15.71 -14.20
N SER A 32 -1.87 14.49 -13.83
CA SER A 32 -2.71 13.30 -13.91
C SER A 32 -2.76 12.56 -12.57
N ASP A 33 -3.97 12.16 -12.19
CA ASP A 33 -4.23 11.26 -11.07
C ASP A 33 -4.36 9.84 -11.64
N ILE A 34 -3.48 8.94 -11.27
CA ILE A 34 -3.35 7.59 -11.84
C ILE A 34 -3.65 6.58 -10.73
N GLN A 35 -4.52 5.61 -10.98
CA GLN A 35 -4.65 4.45 -10.10
C GLN A 35 -3.38 3.61 -10.12
N VAL A 36 -2.92 3.24 -8.92
CA VAL A 36 -1.77 2.36 -8.74
C VAL A 36 -2.09 1.25 -7.75
N ILE A 37 -1.49 0.09 -7.97
CA ILE A 37 -1.47 -0.99 -6.96
C ILE A 37 -0.35 -0.69 -5.98
N LYS A 38 -0.68 -0.73 -4.69
CA LYS A 38 0.28 -0.56 -3.61
C LYS A 38 0.34 -1.83 -2.77
N PHE A 39 1.49 -2.48 -2.81
CA PHE A 39 1.79 -3.57 -1.88
C PHE A 39 2.07 -2.98 -0.50
N LEU A 40 1.42 -3.53 0.52
CA LEU A 40 1.56 -3.08 1.89
C LEU A 40 2.50 -4.00 2.64
N ASP A 41 2.19 -5.30 2.68
CA ASP A 41 2.98 -6.29 3.40
C ASP A 41 2.67 -7.73 2.96
N ILE A 42 3.50 -8.68 3.40
CA ILE A 42 3.24 -10.12 3.38
C ILE A 42 3.35 -10.62 4.81
N LEU A 43 2.22 -10.94 5.42
CA LEU A 43 2.18 -11.29 6.84
C LEU A 43 1.24 -12.47 7.14
N PRO A 44 1.40 -13.14 8.29
CA PRO A 44 0.54 -14.24 8.69
C PRO A 44 -0.92 -13.79 8.87
N SER A 45 -1.85 -14.72 8.63
CA SER A 45 -3.29 -14.42 8.76
C SER A 45 -3.71 -13.86 10.14
N SER A 46 -2.98 -14.23 11.21
CA SER A 46 -3.21 -13.73 12.57
C SER A 46 -2.95 -12.23 12.74
N GLU A 47 -2.09 -11.64 11.92
CA GLU A 47 -1.68 -10.23 12.04
C GLU A 47 -2.48 -9.29 11.13
N ILE A 48 -3.24 -9.83 10.17
CA ILE A 48 -4.05 -9.07 9.21
C ILE A 48 -5.05 -8.17 9.91
N PHE A 49 -5.72 -8.67 10.94
CA PHE A 49 -6.73 -7.89 11.67
C PHE A 49 -6.12 -6.64 12.32
N THR A 50 -4.92 -6.77 12.87
CA THR A 50 -4.19 -5.65 13.48
C THR A 50 -3.80 -4.62 12.43
N LEU A 51 -3.33 -5.06 11.26
CA LEU A 51 -3.05 -4.17 10.14
C LEU A 51 -4.31 -3.46 9.64
N ALA A 52 -5.41 -4.20 9.45
CA ALA A 52 -6.69 -3.67 8.97
C ALA A 52 -7.21 -2.52 9.85
N LYS A 53 -7.18 -2.68 11.19
CA LYS A 53 -7.59 -1.62 12.12
C LYS A 53 -6.74 -0.36 12.01
N LYS A 54 -5.42 -0.50 11.82
CA LYS A 54 -4.52 0.64 11.60
C LYS A 54 -4.84 1.34 10.27
N LEU A 55 -5.15 0.55 9.24
CA LEU A 55 -5.54 1.08 7.92
C LEU A 55 -6.89 1.78 7.95
N ASP A 56 -7.88 1.25 8.67
CA ASP A 56 -9.21 1.88 8.80
C ASP A 56 -9.12 3.32 9.31
N ALA A 57 -8.29 3.58 10.32
CA ALA A 57 -8.08 4.93 10.85
C ALA A 57 -7.42 5.89 9.83
N LEU A 58 -6.61 5.37 8.92
CA LEU A 58 -5.92 6.16 7.89
C LEU A 58 -6.79 6.39 6.67
N LEU A 59 -7.44 5.33 6.19
CA LEU A 59 -8.41 5.34 5.10
C LEU A 59 -9.65 6.17 5.46
N GLY A 60 -10.00 6.27 6.75
CA GLY A 60 -11.04 7.18 7.23
C GLY A 60 -10.77 8.66 6.93
N ASN A 61 -9.51 9.04 6.64
CA ASN A 61 -9.17 10.40 6.21
C ASN A 61 -9.34 10.62 4.70
N TYR A 62 -9.74 9.60 3.94
CA TYR A 62 -9.92 9.74 2.49
C TYR A 62 -11.22 10.49 2.21
N THR A 63 -11.16 11.40 1.24
CA THR A 63 -12.38 12.04 0.74
C THR A 63 -13.22 11.02 -0.03
N VAL A 64 -14.53 11.24 -0.08
CA VAL A 64 -15.45 10.41 -0.89
C VAL A 64 -14.99 10.33 -2.35
N THR A 65 -14.49 11.43 -2.92
CA THR A 65 -13.94 11.47 -4.29
C THR A 65 -12.69 10.62 -4.45
N TYR A 66 -11.81 10.59 -3.45
CA TYR A 66 -10.62 9.74 -3.49
C TYR A 66 -11.01 8.26 -3.41
N MET A 67 -11.91 7.92 -2.48
CA MET A 67 -12.44 6.56 -2.32
C MET A 67 -13.11 6.06 -3.59
N SER A 68 -14.01 6.87 -4.18
CA SER A 68 -14.72 6.48 -5.39
C SER A 68 -13.76 6.22 -6.54
N ARG A 69 -12.70 7.03 -6.68
CA ARG A 69 -11.63 6.79 -7.66
C ARG A 69 -10.85 5.52 -7.38
N CYS A 70 -10.54 5.17 -6.14
CA CYS A 70 -9.86 3.90 -5.85
C CYS A 70 -10.71 2.68 -6.22
N LEU A 71 -12.04 2.80 -6.08
CA LEU A 71 -12.99 1.73 -6.38
C LEU A 71 -13.38 1.63 -7.86
N CYS A 72 -13.10 2.64 -8.68
CA CYS A 72 -13.39 2.58 -10.11
C CYS A 72 -12.60 1.43 -10.77
N LYS A 73 -13.28 0.63 -11.59
CA LYS A 73 -12.66 -0.44 -12.38
C LYS A 73 -12.94 -0.19 -13.86
N ARG A 74 -11.90 -0.17 -14.69
CA ARG A 74 -12.04 -0.19 -16.15
C ARG A 74 -11.78 -1.61 -16.61
N VAL A 75 -12.80 -2.23 -17.19
CA VAL A 75 -12.69 -3.59 -17.74
C VAL A 75 -12.55 -3.48 -19.25
N GLU A 76 -11.49 -4.06 -19.80
CA GLU A 76 -11.24 -4.17 -21.22
C GLU A 76 -11.08 -5.65 -21.57
N GLY A 77 -12.11 -6.22 -22.21
CA GLY A 77 -12.23 -7.67 -22.38
C GLY A 77 -12.29 -8.37 -21.03
N ASN A 78 -11.30 -9.23 -20.74
CA ASN A 78 -11.16 -9.96 -19.48
C ASN A 78 -10.12 -9.32 -18.52
N LYS A 79 -9.63 -8.11 -18.80
CA LYS A 79 -8.58 -7.45 -17.99
C LYS A 79 -9.15 -6.23 -17.27
N THR A 80 -8.81 -6.11 -16.00
CA THR A 80 -9.04 -4.87 -15.24
C THR A 80 -7.81 -3.99 -15.37
N LEU A 81 -8.00 -2.74 -15.80
CA LEU A 81 -6.94 -1.77 -16.05
C LEU A 81 -7.04 -0.59 -15.08
N PRO A 82 -5.89 -0.01 -14.69
CA PRO A 82 -5.87 1.21 -13.91
C PRO A 82 -6.47 2.36 -14.70
N ILE A 83 -7.21 3.23 -14.02
CA ILE A 83 -7.80 4.44 -14.60
C ILE A 83 -6.89 5.63 -14.32
N THR A 84 -6.79 6.52 -15.31
CA THR A 84 -6.12 7.82 -15.18
C THR A 84 -7.14 8.93 -15.38
N TRP A 85 -7.10 9.94 -14.51
CA TRP A 85 -7.89 11.16 -14.62
C TRP A 85 -7.00 12.38 -14.84
N PRO A 86 -7.42 13.36 -15.65
CA PRO A 86 -6.80 14.68 -15.61
C PRO A 86 -7.06 15.31 -14.24
N VAL A 87 -6.03 15.94 -13.68
CA VAL A 87 -6.16 16.76 -12.48
C VAL A 87 -7.00 17.97 -12.86
N ASN A 88 -8.22 18.03 -12.32
CA ASN A 88 -9.07 19.19 -12.50
C ASN A 88 -8.39 20.41 -11.86
N THR A 89 -7.96 21.37 -12.68
CA THR A 89 -7.28 22.60 -12.25
C THR A 89 -8.15 23.50 -11.37
N SER A 90 -9.46 23.21 -11.23
CA SER A 90 -10.36 23.94 -10.33
C SER A 90 -10.51 23.32 -8.92
N ALA A 91 -9.99 22.13 -8.66
CA ALA A 91 -10.09 21.48 -7.36
C ALA A 91 -8.82 21.72 -6.51
N ARG A 92 -8.66 22.95 -6.00
CA ARG A 92 -7.60 23.37 -5.05
C ARG A 92 -7.66 22.67 -3.67
N ASN A 93 -8.46 21.61 -3.52
CA ASN A 93 -8.77 20.99 -2.23
C ASN A 93 -8.21 19.57 -2.06
N ALA A 94 -7.27 19.14 -2.91
CA ALA A 94 -6.42 18.00 -2.53
C ALA A 94 -5.55 18.43 -1.34
N PRO A 95 -5.38 17.62 -0.28
CA PRO A 95 -4.50 17.97 0.83
C PRO A 95 -3.08 18.19 0.31
N SER A 96 -2.73 19.45 0.11
CA SER A 96 -1.37 19.89 -0.13
C SER A 96 -0.62 19.71 1.18
N GLY A 97 0.06 18.58 1.34
CA GLY A 97 1.03 18.46 2.42
C GLY A 97 1.47 17.04 2.76
N ASN A 98 0.57 16.06 2.81
CA ASN A 98 0.95 14.70 3.18
C ASN A 98 -0.02 13.70 2.57
N HIS A 99 0.43 12.95 1.57
CA HIS A 99 -0.33 11.79 1.07
C HIS A 99 -0.54 10.83 2.26
N PRO A 100 -1.78 10.43 2.60
CA PRO A 100 -2.04 9.60 3.78
C PRO A 100 -1.19 8.31 3.80
N MET A 101 -0.91 7.74 2.63
CA MET A 101 -0.07 6.55 2.51
C MET A 101 1.44 6.79 2.71
N HIS A 102 1.93 8.03 2.69
CA HIS A 102 3.32 8.33 3.08
C HIS A 102 3.49 8.10 4.59
N LYS A 103 2.50 8.52 5.39
CA LYS A 103 2.45 8.24 6.83
C LYS A 103 2.34 6.74 7.10
N LEU A 104 1.58 6.00 6.29
CA LEU A 104 1.49 4.54 6.40
C LEU A 104 2.84 3.87 6.16
N ALA A 105 3.57 4.26 5.11
CA ALA A 105 4.88 3.66 4.82
C ALA A 105 5.85 3.84 6.01
N SER A 106 5.87 5.03 6.62
CA SER A 106 6.65 5.27 7.85
C SER A 106 6.16 4.45 9.04
N GLN A 107 4.84 4.29 9.23
CA GLN A 107 4.28 3.48 10.31
C GLN A 107 4.50 1.97 10.11
N LEU A 108 4.44 1.47 8.88
CA LEU A 108 4.77 0.08 8.53
C LEU A 108 6.27 -0.18 8.73
N ALA A 109 7.13 0.74 8.31
CA ALA A 109 8.56 0.65 8.57
C ALA A 109 8.91 0.69 10.07
N ALA A 110 8.09 1.35 10.90
CA ALA A 110 8.25 1.32 12.35
C ALA A 110 7.68 0.04 12.99
N VAL A 111 6.77 -0.66 12.29
CA VAL A 111 6.11 -1.90 12.76
C VAL A 111 6.82 -3.15 12.27
N SER A 112 7.69 -3.07 11.26
CA SER A 112 8.60 -4.16 10.94
C SER A 112 9.47 -4.44 12.17
N ILE A 113 9.03 -5.40 12.97
CA ILE A 113 9.80 -6.11 13.98
C ILE A 113 10.80 -6.91 13.17
N TRP A 114 11.89 -6.26 12.77
CA TRP A 114 13.14 -6.98 12.77
C TRP A 114 13.31 -7.37 14.24
N ASP A 115 13.29 -8.67 14.53
CA ASP A 115 14.01 -9.13 15.72
C ASP A 115 15.39 -8.51 15.58
N GLU A 116 15.72 -7.59 16.50
CA GLU A 116 17.11 -7.33 16.83
C GLU A 116 17.76 -8.72 16.91
N PRO A 117 18.83 -9.00 16.15
CA PRO A 117 19.44 -10.30 16.23
C PRO A 117 19.79 -10.53 17.69
N GLY A 118 19.12 -11.50 18.30
CA GLY A 118 19.46 -11.96 19.63
C GLY A 118 20.96 -12.24 19.64
N VAL A 119 21.72 -11.34 20.24
CA VAL A 119 23.03 -11.64 20.80
C VAL A 119 22.71 -12.63 21.92
N SER A 120 23.00 -13.92 21.77
CA SER A 120 24.32 -14.53 21.65
C SER A 120 24.13 -15.96 21.11
N THR A 121 25.07 -16.56 20.38
CA THR A 121 26.31 -17.10 20.95
C THR A 121 27.49 -16.84 20.00
N ARG A 122 28.41 -15.96 20.45
CA ARG A 122 29.69 -15.51 19.86
C ARG A 122 29.96 -15.83 18.36
N SER A 123 29.38 -14.98 17.52
CA SER A 123 29.90 -14.35 16.29
C SER A 123 30.77 -15.15 15.29
N ASN A 124 30.21 -15.48 14.13
CA ASN A 124 30.37 -14.69 12.89
C ASN A 124 29.74 -15.45 11.70
N GLY A 125 28.51 -15.06 11.37
CA GLY A 125 27.74 -15.60 10.26
C GLY A 125 27.87 -14.76 8.99
N VAL A 126 27.92 -15.48 7.88
CA VAL A 126 27.96 -15.03 6.47
C VAL A 126 26.94 -13.91 6.18
N ARG A 127 27.44 -12.76 5.71
CA ARG A 127 26.61 -11.66 5.19
C ARG A 127 25.91 -12.08 3.90
N ARG A 128 24.56 -12.08 3.88
CA ARG A 128 23.79 -12.00 2.63
C ARG A 128 23.19 -10.60 2.51
N ILE A 129 23.56 -9.93 1.43
CA ILE A 129 23.16 -8.56 1.07
C ILE A 129 21.75 -8.62 0.47
N VAL A 130 20.79 -7.88 1.04
CA VAL A 130 19.51 -7.60 0.38
C VAL A 130 19.70 -6.35 -0.48
N GLN A 131 19.69 -6.53 -1.80
CA GLN A 131 19.77 -5.47 -2.80
C GLN A 131 18.39 -4.82 -2.97
N GLN A 132 18.26 -3.54 -2.61
CA GLN A 132 17.12 -2.70 -2.95
C GLN A 132 17.22 -2.32 -4.44
N LYS A 133 16.56 -3.08 -5.32
CA LYS A 133 16.55 -2.77 -6.75
C LYS A 133 15.57 -1.65 -7.05
N SER A 134 16.11 -0.48 -7.41
CA SER A 134 15.38 0.63 -8.04
C SER A 134 15.02 0.23 -9.48
N TRP A 135 13.73 0.14 -9.78
CA TRP A 135 13.26 -0.04 -11.15
C TRP A 135 13.22 1.33 -11.82
N LYS A 136 14.33 1.73 -12.46
CA LYS A 136 14.31 2.85 -13.41
C LYS A 136 13.75 2.33 -14.75
N LYS A 137 12.71 3.03 -15.22
CA LYS A 137 11.98 2.80 -16.48
C LYS A 137 12.96 2.66 -17.66
N ARG A 138 12.68 1.69 -18.56
CA ARG A 138 13.04 1.75 -19.98
C ARG A 138 11.89 1.15 -20.80
N LEU A 139 11.15 2.04 -21.45
CA LEU A 139 10.67 1.94 -22.82
C LEU A 139 10.41 3.37 -23.28
#